data_AF-A0ABD1W6W9-F1
#
_entry.id   AF-A0ABD1W6W9-F1
#
_cell.length_a   1.000
_cell.length_b   1.000
_cell.length_c   1.000
_cell.angle_alpha   90.00
_cell.angle_beta   90.00
_cell.angle_gamma   90.00
#
_symmetry.space_group_name_H-M   'P 1'
#
loop_
_entity.id
_entity.type
_entity.pdbx_description
1 polymer ?
#
loop_
_entity_poly.entity_id
_entity_poly.type
_entity_poly.pdbx_seq_one_letter_code
_entity_poly.pdbx_strand_id
1 'polypeptide(L)'
;MVSRSYSNLLDLTGDSPTFSRRGKKLSRVATVAGVLSELDDESRSNVGSDAPSSISQERMIIVGNQLPLRAHRKSDGETGWNFSWDEDSLLLQLKDGLGEDVEVIYVGCLKEEIEPSEQDDVAQTLLETFKCVPAFIPPELFTKFYHGFCKQHLWPLFHYMLPLSPDLGGRFDRSLWQAYVSVNKIFADKVMEVITPEDDFVWVHDYHLMVLPTFLRKRFNRVKLGFFLHSPFPSSEIYRTLPVRNELLRALLNSDLIGFHTFDYARHFLSCCSRMLGVSYQSKRGYIGLEYYGRTVSIKILPVGIHMGQLCSVLDLPETEAKVAELQNKYKGRTVLLGVDVHGYFQRNKLEASGL
;
A
#
# COMPACT_ATOMS: atom_id res chain seq x y z
N MET A 1 -19.30 12.09 19.93
CA MET A 1 -19.55 10.68 20.30
C MET A 1 -18.58 9.79 19.53
N VAL A 2 -17.63 9.14 20.21
CA VAL A 2 -16.70 8.20 19.58
C VAL A 2 -17.48 6.96 19.15
N SER A 3 -17.61 6.76 17.83
CA SER A 3 -18.49 5.75 17.22
C SER A 3 -18.04 4.31 17.53
N ARG A 4 -19.02 3.42 17.76
CA ARG A 4 -18.86 1.95 17.90
C ARG A 4 -18.16 1.28 16.70
N SER A 5 -17.96 2.00 15.58
CA SER A 5 -17.21 1.52 14.42
C SER A 5 -15.71 1.31 14.68
N TYR A 6 -15.14 1.94 15.71
CA TYR A 6 -13.70 1.85 16.00
C TYR A 6 -13.34 0.81 17.06
N SER A 7 -14.28 0.42 17.91
CA SER A 7 -14.00 -0.37 19.12
C SER A 7 -13.64 -1.82 18.79
N ASN A 8 -14.40 -2.47 17.90
CA ASN A 8 -14.27 -3.91 17.66
C ASN A 8 -12.93 -4.34 17.06
N LEU A 9 -12.25 -3.49 16.27
CA LEU A 9 -10.97 -3.85 15.65
C LEU A 9 -9.80 -3.74 16.64
N LEU A 10 -9.88 -2.82 17.59
CA LEU A 10 -8.82 -2.61 18.57
C LEU A 10 -8.89 -3.60 19.72
N ASP A 11 -10.10 -4.00 20.10
CA ASP A 11 -10.33 -5.10 21.06
C ASP A 11 -9.70 -6.41 20.56
N LEU A 12 -9.57 -6.59 19.23
CA LEU A 12 -8.88 -7.73 18.62
C LEU A 12 -7.35 -7.62 18.68
N THR A 13 -6.81 -6.43 18.85
CA THR A 13 -5.36 -6.18 19.00
C THR A 13 -4.96 -6.04 20.47
N GLY A 14 -5.75 -6.61 21.39
CA GLY A 14 -5.68 -6.42 22.85
C GLY A 14 -4.27 -6.24 23.37
N ASP A 15 -4.09 -5.27 24.28
CA ASP A 15 -2.82 -4.76 24.82
C ASP A 15 -1.69 -5.78 24.71
N SER A 16 -0.98 -5.75 23.58
CA SER A 16 0.29 -6.43 23.43
C SER A 16 1.24 -5.85 24.46
N PRO A 17 2.10 -6.66 25.11
CA PRO A 17 2.94 -6.19 26.20
C PRO A 17 3.65 -4.92 25.76
N THR A 18 3.57 -3.90 26.59
CA THR A 18 4.40 -2.71 26.46
C THR A 18 5.83 -3.19 26.30
N PHE A 19 6.33 -3.22 25.06
CA PHE A 19 7.75 -3.32 24.83
C PHE A 19 8.36 -2.21 25.66
N SER A 20 9.18 -2.62 26.63
CA SER A 20 9.87 -1.73 27.53
C SER A 20 10.46 -0.60 26.69
N ARG A 21 10.02 0.61 27.01
CA ARG A 21 10.41 1.86 26.36
C ARG A 21 11.89 2.12 26.68
N ARG A 22 12.78 1.39 26.02
CA ARG A 22 14.23 1.51 26.03
C ARG A 22 14.78 1.35 24.61
N GLY A 23 14.15 2.03 23.66
CA GLY A 23 14.76 2.38 22.37
C GLY A 23 14.86 3.89 22.32
N LYS A 24 16.01 4.43 21.88
CA LYS A 24 16.15 5.86 21.63
C LYS A 24 15.06 6.24 20.63
N LYS A 25 14.11 7.10 21.04
CA LYS A 25 13.17 7.72 20.08
C LYS A 25 14.03 8.32 18.97
N LEU A 26 13.78 7.92 17.73
CA LEU A 26 14.24 8.69 16.58
C LEU A 26 13.76 10.12 16.81
N SER A 27 14.74 11.03 16.88
CA SER A 27 14.49 12.45 17.03
C SER A 27 13.53 12.87 15.94
N ARG A 28 12.39 13.47 16.31
CA ARG A 28 11.58 14.21 15.35
C ARG A 28 12.49 15.25 14.72
N VAL A 29 12.87 15.07 13.45
CA VAL A 29 13.54 16.11 12.68
C VAL A 29 12.47 17.15 12.37
N ALA A 30 12.23 18.01 13.35
CA ALA A 30 11.56 19.27 13.14
C ALA A 30 12.64 20.19 12.57
N THR A 31 12.64 20.44 11.26
CA THR A 31 13.34 21.58 10.67
C THR A 31 12.60 22.85 11.11
N VAL A 32 12.86 23.26 12.36
CA VAL A 32 12.46 24.55 12.89
C VAL A 32 13.69 25.45 12.84
N ALA A 33 13.57 26.54 12.08
CA ALA A 33 14.56 27.61 12.05
C ALA A 33 14.74 28.19 13.47
N GLY A 34 16.00 28.45 13.83
CA GLY A 34 16.49 28.62 15.19
C GLY A 34 15.84 29.72 16.03
N VAL A 35 15.88 29.47 17.33
CA VAL A 35 15.60 30.41 18.43
C VAL A 35 16.76 31.38 18.60
N LEU A 36 16.47 32.67 18.79
CA LEU A 36 17.22 33.51 19.73
C LEU A 36 16.24 34.35 20.56
N SER A 37 16.60 34.48 21.83
CA SER A 37 15.85 35.04 22.96
C SER A 37 16.04 36.56 23.12
N GLU A 38 14.96 37.20 23.61
CA GLU A 38 14.85 38.38 24.48
C GLU A 38 15.62 39.68 24.15
N LEU A 39 14.88 40.79 23.97
CA LEU A 39 14.87 41.99 24.83
C LEU A 39 13.95 43.10 24.25
N ASP A 40 13.37 43.90 25.15
CA ASP A 40 12.39 44.97 24.94
C ASP A 40 12.84 46.15 24.05
N ASP A 41 11.84 46.81 23.46
CA ASP A 41 11.57 48.26 23.49
C ASP A 41 11.29 48.93 22.12
N GLU A 42 10.37 49.90 22.15
CA GLU A 42 9.67 50.51 21.02
C GLU A 42 10.56 51.18 19.95
N SER A 43 10.22 51.01 18.67
CA SER A 43 10.07 52.12 17.71
C SER A 43 9.65 51.65 16.31
N ARG A 44 8.75 52.43 15.70
CA ARG A 44 8.22 52.26 14.35
C ARG A 44 9.31 52.34 13.28
N SER A 45 9.33 51.39 12.35
CA SER A 45 9.47 51.71 10.91
C SER A 45 9.06 50.52 10.04
N ASN A 46 8.31 50.84 9.00
CA ASN A 46 7.75 49.94 8.01
C ASN A 46 8.83 49.60 6.98
N VAL A 47 9.27 48.34 6.90
CA VAL A 47 10.06 47.82 5.77
C VAL A 47 9.52 46.44 5.47
N GLY A 48 8.89 46.30 4.30
CA GLY A 48 8.41 45.03 3.79
C GLY A 48 9.58 44.06 3.64
N SER A 49 9.48 42.93 4.34
CA SER A 49 10.36 41.79 4.10
C SER A 49 9.65 40.86 3.14
N ASP A 50 10.07 40.93 1.87
CA ASP A 50 9.89 39.86 0.90
C ASP A 50 10.71 38.65 1.38
N ALA A 51 10.17 37.90 2.33
CA ALA A 51 10.60 36.53 2.54
C ALA A 51 10.00 35.68 1.41
N PRO A 52 10.81 34.99 0.59
CA PRO A 52 10.24 34.06 -0.37
C PRO A 52 9.50 32.99 0.44
N SER A 53 8.17 32.96 0.28
CA SER A 53 7.34 31.86 0.77
C SER A 53 8.01 30.57 0.34
N SER A 54 8.53 29.78 1.29
CA SER A 54 9.03 28.45 1.02
C SER A 54 7.92 27.71 0.30
N ILE A 55 8.13 27.36 -0.96
CA ILE A 55 7.19 26.56 -1.74
C ILE A 55 6.95 25.30 -0.90
N SER A 56 5.73 25.13 -0.40
CA SER A 56 5.36 23.94 0.36
C SER A 56 5.40 22.76 -0.62
N GLN A 57 6.50 22.01 -0.62
CA GLN A 57 6.59 20.78 -1.40
C GLN A 57 5.50 19.84 -0.93
N GLU A 58 4.63 19.40 -1.84
CA GLU A 58 3.61 18.41 -1.51
C GLU A 58 4.30 17.08 -1.20
N ARG A 59 3.84 16.39 -0.14
CA ARG A 59 4.43 15.12 0.28
C ARG A 59 3.41 14.01 0.16
N MET A 60 3.81 12.93 -0.49
CA MET A 60 3.00 11.73 -0.74
C MET A 60 3.62 10.53 -0.03
N ILE A 61 2.87 9.91 0.87
CA ILE A 61 3.25 8.69 1.56
C ILE A 61 2.55 7.52 0.86
N ILE A 62 3.30 6.74 0.09
CA ILE A 62 2.83 5.55 -0.60
C ILE A 62 3.02 4.35 0.32
N VAL A 63 1.93 3.66 0.63
CA VAL A 63 1.93 2.51 1.55
C VAL A 63 1.53 1.26 0.78
N GLY A 64 2.42 0.28 0.72
CA GLY A 64 2.19 -1.00 0.04
C GLY A 64 2.74 -2.17 0.85
N ASN A 65 2.33 -3.39 0.52
CA ASN A 65 2.78 -4.58 1.25
C ASN A 65 4.32 -4.75 1.23
N GLN A 66 4.96 -4.38 0.11
CA GLN A 66 6.41 -4.45 -0.06
C GLN A 66 6.97 -3.10 -0.46
N LEU A 67 8.17 -2.79 0.04
CA LEU A 67 8.94 -1.64 -0.45
C LEU A 67 9.41 -1.89 -1.89
N PRO A 68 9.56 -0.84 -2.70
CA PRO A 68 10.16 -0.90 -4.02
C PRO A 68 11.69 -1.08 -3.98
N LEU A 69 12.19 -1.96 -3.11
CA LEU A 69 13.62 -2.17 -2.89
C LEU A 69 13.98 -3.65 -3.00
N ARG A 70 15.19 -3.91 -3.50
CA ARG A 70 15.89 -5.18 -3.42
C ARG A 70 16.92 -5.08 -2.28
N ALA A 71 16.90 -6.06 -1.40
CA ALA A 71 17.85 -6.16 -0.29
C ALA A 71 18.73 -7.39 -0.49
N HIS A 72 20.03 -7.22 -0.34
CA HIS A 72 21.00 -8.30 -0.45
C HIS A 72 21.96 -8.23 0.73
N ARG A 73 22.25 -9.38 1.35
CA ARG A 73 23.27 -9.43 2.39
C ARG A 73 24.64 -9.23 1.73
N LYS A 74 25.49 -8.39 2.32
CA LYS A 74 26.85 -8.17 1.80
C LYS A 74 27.63 -9.48 1.83
N SER A 75 28.19 -9.88 0.70
CA SER A 75 29.06 -11.06 0.57
C SER A 75 30.51 -10.60 0.63
N ASP A 76 31.11 -10.56 1.82
CA ASP A 76 32.59 -10.62 2.06
C ASP A 76 32.98 -10.33 3.52
N GLY A 77 32.46 -11.09 4.50
CA GLY A 77 32.86 -10.95 5.91
C GLY A 77 32.46 -9.62 6.59
N GLU A 78 31.91 -8.67 5.84
CA GLU A 78 31.28 -7.46 6.35
C GLU A 78 29.85 -7.76 6.84
N THR A 79 29.54 -7.32 8.06
CA THR A 79 28.17 -7.28 8.56
C THR A 79 27.41 -6.14 7.87
N GLY A 80 26.25 -6.44 7.28
CA GLY A 80 25.34 -5.42 6.77
C GLY A 80 24.61 -5.81 5.49
N TRP A 81 23.82 -4.85 5.01
CA TRP A 81 22.91 -5.01 3.88
C TRP A 81 23.26 -4.03 2.75
N ASN A 82 23.05 -4.46 1.51
CA ASN A 82 23.06 -3.62 0.33
C ASN A 82 21.63 -3.48 -0.19
N PHE A 83 21.24 -2.26 -0.58
CA PHE A 83 19.91 -1.93 -1.05
C PHE A 83 19.98 -1.28 -2.42
N SER A 84 19.08 -1.66 -3.31
CA SER A 84 18.89 -1.02 -4.60
C SER A 84 17.40 -0.90 -4.92
N TRP A 85 17.04 0.02 -5.82
CA TRP A 85 15.66 0.14 -6.29
C TRP A 85 15.23 -1.10 -7.08
N ASP A 86 13.99 -1.51 -6.86
CA ASP A 86 13.32 -2.53 -7.67
C ASP A 86 12.62 -1.84 -8.84
N GLU A 87 13.32 -1.69 -9.98
CA GLU A 87 12.82 -1.00 -11.18
C GLU A 87 11.54 -1.63 -11.77
N ASP A 88 11.27 -2.89 -11.45
CA ASP A 88 10.06 -3.62 -11.84
C ASP A 88 8.87 -3.35 -10.91
N SER A 89 9.09 -2.61 -9.81
CA SER A 89 8.04 -2.30 -8.84
C SER A 89 7.07 -1.26 -9.38
N LEU A 90 5.80 -1.64 -9.48
CA LEU A 90 4.72 -0.71 -9.83
C LEU A 90 4.65 0.49 -8.88
N LEU A 91 4.97 0.31 -7.59
CA LEU A 91 4.94 1.42 -6.63
C LEU A 91 6.04 2.44 -6.91
N LEU A 92 7.20 2.00 -7.42
CA LEU A 92 8.27 2.91 -7.81
C LEU A 92 7.84 3.73 -9.02
N GLN A 93 7.31 3.06 -10.05
CA GLN A 93 6.85 3.68 -11.29
C GLN A 93 5.69 4.67 -11.08
N LEU A 94 4.92 4.54 -10.00
CA LEU A 94 3.88 5.52 -9.66
C LEU A 94 4.46 6.91 -9.41
N LYS A 95 5.70 7.02 -8.92
CA LYS A 95 6.37 8.31 -8.69
C LYS A 95 6.48 9.14 -9.96
N ASP A 96 6.73 8.51 -11.10
CA ASP A 96 6.93 9.21 -12.38
C ASP A 96 5.63 9.82 -12.92
N GLY A 97 4.49 9.36 -12.41
CA GLY A 97 3.18 9.98 -12.65
C GLY A 97 2.84 11.13 -11.70
N LEU A 98 3.65 11.36 -10.67
CA LEU A 98 3.53 12.48 -9.74
C LEU A 98 4.37 13.67 -10.26
N GLY A 99 4.00 14.89 -9.89
CA GLY A 99 4.77 16.08 -10.26
C GLY A 99 6.20 16.03 -9.70
N GLU A 100 7.15 16.64 -10.41
CA GLU A 100 8.58 16.67 -10.00
C GLU A 100 8.80 17.29 -8.60
N ASP A 101 7.89 18.17 -8.17
CA ASP A 101 7.93 18.84 -6.88
C ASP A 101 7.36 18.02 -5.71
N VAL A 102 6.85 16.80 -5.96
CA VAL A 102 6.24 15.95 -4.93
C VAL A 102 7.30 15.06 -4.29
N GLU A 103 7.54 15.23 -2.98
CA GLU A 103 8.38 14.30 -2.21
C GLU A 103 7.59 13.02 -1.95
N VAL A 104 8.15 11.87 -2.33
CA VAL A 104 7.52 10.56 -2.13
C VAL A 104 8.26 9.78 -1.05
N ILE A 105 7.50 9.30 -0.07
CA ILE A 105 7.97 8.41 1.00
C ILE A 105 7.25 7.07 0.87
N TYR A 106 8.01 5.98 0.91
CA TYR A 106 7.45 4.63 0.81
C TYR A 106 7.38 3.95 2.18
N VAL A 107 6.28 3.28 2.48
CA VAL A 107 6.12 2.44 3.69
C VAL A 107 5.76 1.02 3.25
N GLY A 108 6.53 0.03 3.69
CA GLY A 108 6.42 -1.34 3.20
C GLY A 108 7.30 -2.34 3.94
N CYS A 109 7.11 -3.63 3.70
CA CYS A 109 8.04 -4.66 4.16
C CYS A 109 9.20 -4.86 3.18
N LEU A 110 10.36 -5.27 3.69
CA LEU A 110 11.41 -5.84 2.86
C LEU A 110 11.05 -7.29 2.50
N LYS A 111 11.58 -7.78 1.37
CA LYS A 111 11.41 -9.18 0.96
C LYS A 111 12.24 -10.13 1.83
N GLU A 112 13.37 -9.65 2.33
CA GLU A 112 14.29 -10.39 3.19
C GLU A 112 13.98 -10.18 4.68
N GLU A 113 14.28 -11.19 5.49
CA GLU A 113 14.16 -11.12 6.94
C GLU A 113 15.38 -10.42 7.56
N ILE A 114 15.11 -9.40 8.38
CA ILE A 114 16.14 -8.60 9.07
C ILE A 114 16.11 -8.91 10.56
N GLU A 115 17.26 -9.32 11.09
CA GLU A 115 17.42 -9.62 12.52
C GLU A 115 17.11 -8.38 13.38
N PRO A 116 16.45 -8.54 14.55
CA PRO A 116 16.07 -7.42 15.40
C PRO A 116 17.23 -6.48 15.80
N SER A 117 18.45 -7.00 15.90
CA SER A 117 19.65 -6.20 16.21
C SER A 117 20.09 -5.29 15.07
N GLU A 118 19.72 -5.59 13.82
CA GLU A 118 20.09 -4.83 12.62
C GLU A 118 18.97 -3.88 12.16
N GLN A 119 17.76 -3.99 12.73
CA GLN A 119 16.56 -3.28 12.26
C GLN A 119 16.65 -1.76 12.34
N ASP A 120 17.24 -1.22 13.41
CA ASP A 120 17.37 0.23 13.58
C ASP A 120 18.33 0.83 12.54
N ASP A 121 19.49 0.19 12.32
CA ASP A 121 20.49 0.63 11.34
C ASP A 121 19.95 0.55 9.91
N VAL A 122 19.23 -0.54 9.59
CA VAL A 122 18.56 -0.72 8.30
C VAL A 122 17.49 0.34 8.10
N ALA A 123 16.63 0.58 9.10
CA ALA A 123 15.57 1.58 8.99
C ALA A 123 16.12 3.00 8.77
N GLN A 124 17.20 3.36 9.46
CA GLN A 124 17.86 4.65 9.27
C GLN A 124 18.45 4.76 7.86
N THR A 125 19.18 3.74 7.40
CA THR A 125 19.78 3.72 6.05
C THR A 125 18.72 3.88 4.96
N LEU A 126 17.60 3.17 5.09
CA LEU A 126 16.49 3.20 4.13
C LEU A 126 15.78 4.54 4.10
N LEU A 127 15.60 5.19 5.25
CA LEU A 127 14.95 6.49 5.32
C LEU A 127 15.84 7.59 4.72
N GLU A 128 17.12 7.61 5.06
CA GLU A 128 18.06 8.64 4.61
C GLU A 128 18.38 8.52 3.11
N THR A 129 18.60 7.29 2.62
CA THR A 129 19.06 7.06 1.24
C THR A 129 17.91 6.90 0.26
N PHE A 130 16.83 6.22 0.67
CA PHE A 130 15.74 5.80 -0.23
C PHE A 130 14.38 6.40 0.14
N LYS A 131 14.28 7.22 1.20
CA LYS A 131 12.99 7.74 1.70
C LYS A 131 11.99 6.60 1.97
N CYS A 132 12.49 5.46 2.42
CA CYS A 132 11.72 4.25 2.67
C CYS A 132 11.65 3.96 4.18
N VAL A 133 10.46 3.63 4.67
CA VAL A 133 10.21 3.25 6.06
C VAL A 133 9.86 1.76 6.10
N PRO A 134 10.77 0.90 6.60
CA PRO A 134 10.49 -0.53 6.67
C PRO A 134 9.51 -0.86 7.80
N ALA A 135 8.50 -1.67 7.47
CA ALA A 135 7.65 -2.35 8.43
C ALA A 135 8.21 -3.76 8.69
N PHE A 136 8.91 -3.94 9.81
CA PHE A 136 9.40 -5.25 10.22
C PHE A 136 8.25 -6.07 10.85
N ILE A 137 7.98 -7.24 10.27
CA ILE A 137 6.91 -8.13 10.71
C ILE A 137 7.55 -9.46 11.15
N PRO A 138 7.24 -9.96 12.36
CA PRO A 138 7.69 -11.29 12.78
C PRO A 138 7.27 -12.39 11.78
N PRO A 139 8.12 -13.37 11.44
CA PRO A 139 7.84 -14.36 10.38
C PRO A 139 6.55 -15.15 10.58
N GLU A 140 6.26 -15.55 11.83
CA GLU A 140 5.01 -16.27 12.16
C GLU A 140 3.78 -15.40 11.91
N LEU A 141 3.87 -14.11 12.26
CA LEU A 141 2.79 -13.15 12.05
C LEU A 141 2.62 -12.87 10.55
N PHE A 142 3.72 -12.70 9.81
CA PHE A 142 3.73 -12.54 8.36
C PHE A 142 3.09 -13.74 7.67
N THR A 143 3.40 -14.96 8.09
CA THR A 143 2.83 -16.18 7.53
C THR A 143 1.30 -16.22 7.69
N LYS A 144 0.78 -15.92 8.88
CA LYS A 144 -0.67 -15.86 9.13
C LYS A 144 -1.36 -14.74 8.36
N PHE A 145 -0.72 -13.57 8.30
CA PHE A 145 -1.23 -12.41 7.58
C PHE A 145 -1.25 -12.62 6.05
N TYR A 146 -0.08 -12.92 5.48
CA TYR A 146 0.13 -12.93 4.04
C TYR A 146 -0.30 -14.25 3.42
N HIS A 147 0.26 -15.38 3.86
CA HIS A 147 -0.10 -16.68 3.31
C HIS A 147 -1.49 -17.11 3.76
N GLY A 148 -1.82 -16.95 5.04
CA GLY A 148 -3.13 -17.28 5.59
C GLY A 148 -4.23 -16.34 5.09
N PHE A 149 -4.34 -15.14 5.66
CA PHE A 149 -5.48 -14.28 5.37
C PHE A 149 -5.48 -13.72 3.93
N CYS A 150 -4.37 -13.15 3.48
CA CYS A 150 -4.30 -12.49 2.19
C CYS A 150 -4.40 -13.50 1.03
N LYS A 151 -3.58 -14.55 1.01
CA LYS A 151 -3.52 -15.51 -0.11
C LYS A 151 -4.52 -16.68 -0.03
N GLN A 152 -4.91 -17.16 1.16
CA GLN A 152 -5.92 -18.23 1.25
C GLN A 152 -7.36 -17.71 1.35
N HIS A 153 -7.60 -16.47 1.81
CA HIS A 153 -8.96 -15.94 1.94
C HIS A 153 -9.28 -14.78 0.99
N LEU A 154 -8.56 -13.65 1.09
CA LEU A 154 -8.91 -12.46 0.29
C LEU A 154 -8.70 -12.68 -1.21
N TRP A 155 -7.53 -13.20 -1.60
CA TRP A 155 -7.18 -13.38 -3.00
C TRP A 155 -8.16 -14.31 -3.73
N PRO A 156 -8.49 -15.52 -3.23
CA PRO A 156 -9.49 -16.37 -3.86
C PRO A 156 -10.87 -15.74 -3.94
N LEU A 157 -11.32 -15.10 -2.86
CA LEU A 157 -12.61 -14.42 -2.80
C LEU A 157 -12.73 -13.33 -3.87
N PHE A 158 -11.72 -12.47 -3.98
CA PHE A 158 -11.74 -11.30 -4.88
C PHE A 158 -11.74 -11.70 -6.35
N HIS A 159 -11.23 -12.89 -6.64
CA HIS A 159 -11.14 -13.42 -7.98
C HIS A 159 -12.12 -14.58 -8.24
N TYR A 160 -13.22 -14.64 -7.49
CA TYR A 160 -14.32 -15.59 -7.72
C TYR A 160 -13.90 -17.07 -7.64
N MET A 161 -12.79 -17.37 -6.98
CA MET A 161 -12.38 -18.73 -6.64
C MET A 161 -13.10 -19.13 -5.36
N LEU A 162 -14.36 -19.55 -5.51
CA LEU A 162 -15.07 -20.17 -4.41
C LEU A 162 -14.37 -21.49 -4.07
N PRO A 163 -14.22 -21.84 -2.78
CA PRO A 163 -13.66 -23.12 -2.41
C PRO A 163 -14.54 -24.24 -2.95
N LEU A 164 -14.06 -24.90 -4.01
CA LEU A 164 -14.72 -26.04 -4.63
C LEU A 164 -14.58 -27.32 -3.81
N SER A 165 -13.68 -27.32 -2.82
CA SER A 165 -13.48 -28.43 -1.88
C SER A 165 -13.21 -27.94 -0.44
N PRO A 166 -13.47 -28.77 0.60
CA PRO A 166 -13.18 -28.45 2.01
C PRO A 166 -11.71 -28.10 2.25
N ASP A 167 -10.82 -28.65 1.44
CA ASP A 167 -9.36 -28.48 1.46
C ASP A 167 -8.91 -27.12 0.89
N LEU A 168 -9.76 -26.47 0.07
CA LEU A 168 -9.54 -25.12 -0.49
C LEU A 168 -10.32 -24.03 0.25
N GLY A 169 -11.13 -24.40 1.25
CA GLY A 169 -12.07 -23.52 1.96
C GLY A 169 -12.26 -23.92 3.40
N GLY A 170 -11.14 -24.12 4.12
CA GLY A 170 -11.17 -24.37 5.56
C GLY A 170 -12.05 -23.37 6.30
N ARG A 171 -12.57 -23.77 7.47
CA ARG A 171 -13.36 -22.88 8.33
C ARG A 171 -12.59 -21.59 8.58
N PHE A 172 -13.27 -20.45 8.49
CA PHE A 172 -12.66 -19.15 8.72
C PHE A 172 -11.94 -19.13 10.07
N ASP A 173 -10.63 -18.95 10.03
CA ASP A 173 -9.80 -18.87 11.22
C ASP A 173 -9.69 -17.41 11.69
N ARG A 174 -10.27 -17.14 12.86
CA ARG A 174 -10.23 -15.82 13.50
C ARG A 174 -8.81 -15.38 13.85
N SER A 175 -7.89 -16.32 14.05
CA SER A 175 -6.47 -16.01 14.33
C SER A 175 -5.79 -15.36 13.11
N LEU A 176 -6.15 -15.76 11.90
CA LEU A 176 -5.65 -15.15 10.65
C LEU A 176 -6.16 -13.72 10.50
N TRP A 177 -7.42 -13.47 10.85
CA TRP A 177 -7.98 -12.13 10.89
C TRP A 177 -7.28 -11.24 11.92
N GLN A 178 -7.03 -11.76 13.14
CA GLN A 178 -6.27 -11.02 14.15
C GLN A 178 -4.87 -10.69 13.67
N ALA A 179 -4.17 -11.64 13.03
CA ALA A 179 -2.87 -11.39 12.42
C ALA A 179 -2.94 -10.27 11.36
N TYR A 180 -3.97 -10.29 10.50
CA TYR A 180 -4.19 -9.27 9.49
C TYR A 180 -4.39 -7.87 10.08
N VAL A 181 -5.21 -7.76 11.11
CA VAL A 181 -5.44 -6.48 11.82
C VAL A 181 -4.17 -6.02 12.53
N SER A 182 -3.43 -6.91 13.18
CA SER A 182 -2.16 -6.60 13.85
C SER A 182 -1.09 -6.10 12.88
N VAL A 183 -0.94 -6.73 11.71
CA VAL A 183 -0.02 -6.23 10.67
C VAL A 183 -0.46 -4.87 10.16
N ASN A 184 -1.74 -4.67 9.86
CA ASN A 184 -2.26 -3.36 9.43
C ASN A 184 -2.02 -2.27 10.49
N LYS A 185 -2.02 -2.62 11.79
CA LYS A 185 -1.66 -1.72 12.89
C LYS A 185 -0.17 -1.37 12.87
N ILE A 186 0.73 -2.35 12.69
CA ILE A 186 2.18 -2.11 12.56
C ILE A 186 2.46 -1.13 11.40
N PHE A 187 1.82 -1.34 10.25
CA PHE A 187 1.92 -0.42 9.12
C PHE A 187 1.41 0.98 9.45
N ALA A 188 0.26 1.08 10.13
CA ALA A 188 -0.29 2.37 10.53
C ALA A 188 0.67 3.11 11.49
N ASP A 189 1.28 2.40 12.44
CA ASP A 189 2.27 2.97 13.36
C ASP A 189 3.49 3.48 12.60
N LYS A 190 3.96 2.77 11.56
CA LYS A 190 5.06 3.22 10.69
C LYS A 190 4.72 4.46 9.87
N VAL A 191 3.50 4.57 9.35
CA VAL A 191 3.03 5.81 8.70
C VAL A 191 2.99 6.97 9.71
N MET A 192 2.57 6.70 10.96
CA MET A 192 2.51 7.72 12.01
C MET A 192 3.90 8.27 12.42
N GLU A 193 4.98 7.54 12.14
CA GLU A 193 6.34 7.99 12.42
C GLU A 193 6.78 9.14 11.48
N VAL A 194 6.24 9.19 10.25
CA VAL A 194 6.71 10.12 9.20
C VAL A 194 5.67 11.15 8.73
N ILE A 195 4.39 10.91 9.01
CA ILE A 195 3.29 11.76 8.52
C ILE A 195 3.23 13.12 9.23
N THR A 196 3.01 14.17 8.43
CA THR A 196 2.56 15.50 8.84
C THR A 196 1.07 15.64 8.45
N PRO A 197 0.13 15.42 9.39
CA PRO A 197 -1.27 15.11 9.06
C PRO A 197 -2.07 16.17 8.30
N GLU A 198 -1.68 17.44 8.36
CA GLU A 198 -2.40 18.53 7.69
C GLU A 198 -1.91 18.76 6.24
N ASP A 199 -0.67 18.37 5.96
CA ASP A 199 0.01 18.67 4.70
C ASP A 199 0.09 17.43 3.80
N ASP A 200 0.45 16.28 4.39
CA ASP A 200 0.77 15.06 3.66
C ASP A 200 -0.47 14.33 3.13
N PHE A 201 -0.30 13.68 1.98
CA PHE A 201 -1.24 12.71 1.44
C PHE A 201 -0.77 11.29 1.75
N VAL A 202 -1.67 10.41 2.17
CA VAL A 202 -1.37 8.99 2.36
C VAL A 202 -2.15 8.17 1.34
N TRP A 203 -1.42 7.41 0.53
CA TRP A 203 -2.00 6.55 -0.50
C TRP A 203 -1.70 5.08 -0.21
N VAL A 204 -2.74 4.35 0.17
CA VAL A 204 -2.66 2.93 0.58
C VAL A 204 -3.00 2.02 -0.59
N HIS A 205 -2.19 1.00 -0.82
CA HIS A 205 -2.35 0.10 -1.95
C HIS A 205 -2.71 -1.33 -1.53
N ASP A 206 -3.70 -1.84 -2.25
CA ASP A 206 -4.10 -3.24 -2.38
C ASP A 206 -4.78 -3.91 -1.17
N TYR A 207 -5.26 -5.13 -1.40
CA TYR A 207 -6.05 -5.91 -0.45
C TYR A 207 -5.30 -6.28 0.85
N HIS A 208 -3.97 -6.15 0.87
CA HIS A 208 -3.13 -6.39 2.05
C HIS A 208 -3.40 -5.39 3.19
N LEU A 209 -3.79 -4.15 2.85
CA LEU A 209 -3.81 -3.03 3.79
C LEU A 209 -5.19 -2.35 3.90
N MET A 210 -6.28 -3.10 3.71
CA MET A 210 -7.64 -2.55 3.70
C MET A 210 -8.09 -2.00 5.05
N VAL A 211 -7.50 -2.44 6.16
CA VAL A 211 -7.89 -2.01 7.52
C VAL A 211 -7.11 -0.77 7.97
N LEU A 212 -5.92 -0.56 7.41
CA LEU A 212 -5.01 0.55 7.71
C LEU A 212 -5.69 1.93 7.77
N PRO A 213 -6.58 2.33 6.83
CA PRO A 213 -7.24 3.64 6.89
C PRO A 213 -7.99 3.90 8.20
N THR A 214 -8.51 2.85 8.85
CA THR A 214 -9.21 2.97 10.13
C THR A 214 -8.28 3.45 11.25
N PHE A 215 -7.06 2.92 11.29
CA PHE A 215 -6.09 3.28 12.32
C PHE A 215 -5.61 4.72 12.16
N LEU A 216 -5.33 5.14 10.92
CA LEU A 216 -4.92 6.51 10.62
C LEU A 216 -6.03 7.51 10.91
N ARG A 217 -7.26 7.26 10.42
CA ARG A 217 -8.39 8.17 10.64
C ARG A 217 -8.76 8.33 12.12
N LYS A 218 -8.56 7.28 12.92
CA LYS A 218 -8.80 7.34 14.37
C LYS A 218 -7.81 8.27 15.08
N ARG A 219 -6.55 8.32 14.63
CA ARG A 219 -5.51 9.17 15.22
C ARG A 219 -5.54 10.59 14.66
N PHE A 220 -5.77 10.71 13.36
CA PHE A 220 -5.82 11.98 12.63
C PHE A 220 -7.14 12.05 11.88
N ASN A 221 -8.09 12.85 12.36
CA ASN A 221 -9.42 12.96 11.74
C ASN A 221 -9.38 13.62 10.35
N ARG A 222 -8.44 14.56 10.12
CA ARG A 222 -8.30 15.38 8.91
C ARG A 222 -7.25 14.86 7.91
N VAL A 223 -6.65 13.71 8.16
CA VAL A 223 -5.66 13.10 7.24
C VAL A 223 -6.26 12.90 5.84
N LYS A 224 -5.49 13.22 4.79
CA LYS A 224 -5.90 13.02 3.39
C LYS A 224 -5.57 11.58 2.99
N LEU A 225 -6.59 10.72 2.90
CA LEU A 225 -6.42 9.28 2.66
C LEU A 225 -6.96 8.82 1.31
N GLY A 226 -6.08 8.32 0.46
CA GLY A 226 -6.41 7.53 -0.72
C GLY A 226 -6.23 6.04 -0.47
N PHE A 227 -7.10 5.22 -1.06
CA PHE A 227 -6.92 3.77 -1.16
C PHE A 227 -7.09 3.33 -2.62
N PHE A 228 -6.23 2.44 -3.11
CA PHE A 228 -6.38 1.86 -4.45
C PHE A 228 -6.36 0.33 -4.39
N LEU A 229 -7.37 -0.32 -4.96
CA LEU A 229 -7.42 -1.78 -5.06
C LEU A 229 -6.93 -2.24 -6.44
N HIS A 230 -5.83 -3.00 -6.45
CA HIS A 230 -5.27 -3.57 -7.68
C HIS A 230 -5.98 -4.87 -8.09
N SER A 231 -6.52 -5.61 -7.13
CA SER A 231 -7.35 -6.79 -7.41
C SER A 231 -8.76 -6.41 -7.90
N PRO A 232 -9.48 -7.33 -8.57
CA PRO A 232 -10.91 -7.18 -8.79
C PRO A 232 -11.66 -7.04 -7.47
N PHE A 233 -12.82 -6.36 -7.50
CA PHE A 233 -13.75 -6.37 -6.38
C PHE A 233 -14.93 -7.29 -6.70
N PRO A 234 -15.20 -8.32 -5.87
CA PRO A 234 -16.18 -9.34 -6.21
C PRO A 234 -17.61 -8.84 -6.01
N SER A 235 -18.55 -9.45 -6.72
CA SER A 235 -19.98 -9.17 -6.57
C SER A 235 -20.45 -9.39 -5.13
N SER A 236 -21.54 -8.73 -4.75
CA SER A 236 -22.08 -8.85 -3.39
C SER A 236 -22.49 -10.26 -2.99
N GLU A 237 -22.82 -11.12 -3.95
CA GLU A 237 -23.15 -12.53 -3.70
C GLU A 237 -21.93 -13.36 -3.28
N ILE A 238 -20.76 -13.01 -3.81
CA ILE A 238 -19.50 -13.65 -3.42
C ILE A 238 -18.95 -12.98 -2.17
N TYR A 239 -18.90 -11.65 -2.12
CA TYR A 239 -18.35 -10.90 -1.00
C TYR A 239 -19.07 -11.21 0.33
N ARG A 240 -20.38 -11.50 0.30
CA ARG A 240 -21.14 -11.82 1.52
C ARG A 240 -20.70 -13.11 2.21
N THR A 241 -19.97 -13.98 1.53
CA THR A 241 -19.42 -15.21 2.12
C THR A 241 -18.29 -14.93 3.12
N LEU A 242 -17.65 -13.76 3.03
CA LEU A 242 -16.59 -13.36 3.96
C LEU A 242 -17.18 -13.04 5.35
N PRO A 243 -16.68 -13.68 6.44
CA PRO A 243 -17.20 -13.41 7.78
C PRO A 243 -16.94 -11.99 8.28
N VAL A 244 -15.79 -11.40 7.92
CA VAL A 244 -15.36 -10.04 8.32
C VAL A 244 -15.67 -8.95 7.28
N ARG A 245 -16.69 -9.20 6.44
CA ARG A 245 -17.12 -8.32 5.34
C ARG A 245 -17.47 -6.90 5.80
N ASN A 246 -18.10 -6.76 6.96
CA ASN A 246 -18.56 -5.46 7.43
C ASN A 246 -17.38 -4.62 7.92
N GLU A 247 -16.44 -5.25 8.61
CA GLU A 247 -15.22 -4.64 9.13
C GLU A 247 -14.35 -4.10 7.99
N LEU A 248 -14.14 -4.88 6.93
CA LEU A 248 -13.36 -4.45 5.77
C LEU A 248 -14.03 -3.30 5.00
N LEU A 249 -15.33 -3.37 4.71
CA LEU A 249 -16.02 -2.28 4.04
C LEU A 249 -15.98 -1.00 4.86
N ARG A 250 -16.25 -1.09 6.17
CA ARG A 250 -16.19 0.06 7.08
C ARG A 250 -14.79 0.64 7.15
N ALA A 251 -13.77 -0.20 7.07
CA ALA A 251 -12.39 0.25 7.07
C ALA A 251 -12.04 1.04 5.83
N LEU A 252 -12.39 0.53 4.65
CA LEU A 252 -12.19 1.25 3.38
C LEU A 252 -12.93 2.60 3.34
N LEU A 253 -14.13 2.68 3.92
CA LEU A 253 -14.89 3.93 4.02
C LEU A 253 -14.26 4.97 4.98
N ASN A 254 -13.14 4.65 5.66
CA ASN A 254 -12.33 5.66 6.36
C ASN A 254 -11.38 6.44 5.42
N SER A 255 -11.22 6.01 4.16
CA SER A 255 -10.54 6.78 3.13
C SER A 255 -11.41 7.93 2.60
N ASP A 256 -10.79 8.95 2.03
CA ASP A 256 -11.48 10.05 1.32
C ASP A 256 -11.67 9.73 -0.17
N LEU A 257 -10.74 8.95 -0.73
CA LEU A 257 -10.78 8.47 -2.11
C LEU A 257 -10.52 6.97 -2.16
N ILE A 258 -11.33 6.24 -2.94
CA ILE A 258 -11.14 4.81 -3.22
C ILE A 258 -11.09 4.64 -4.74
N GLY A 259 -9.98 4.10 -5.24
CA GLY A 259 -9.76 3.84 -6.66
C GLY A 259 -9.85 2.37 -7.02
N PHE A 260 -10.36 2.11 -8.23
CA PHE A 260 -10.43 0.78 -8.86
C PHE A 260 -10.01 0.87 -10.33
N HIS A 261 -9.55 -0.24 -10.90
CA HIS A 261 -9.21 -0.29 -12.34
C HIS A 261 -10.41 -0.08 -13.27
N THR A 262 -11.56 -0.69 -12.96
CA THR A 262 -12.73 -0.70 -13.84
C THR A 262 -13.98 -0.22 -13.11
N PHE A 263 -14.95 0.29 -13.88
CA PHE A 263 -16.24 0.68 -13.34
C PHE A 263 -17.00 -0.49 -12.72
N ASP A 264 -16.83 -1.72 -13.23
CA ASP A 264 -17.49 -2.90 -12.67
C ASP A 264 -17.02 -3.24 -11.25
N TYR A 265 -15.71 -3.11 -10.99
CA TYR A 265 -15.18 -3.33 -9.64
C TYR A 265 -15.74 -2.30 -8.66
N ALA A 266 -15.74 -1.02 -9.07
CA ALA A 266 -16.35 0.05 -8.30
C ALA A 266 -17.86 -0.20 -8.05
N ARG A 267 -18.60 -0.61 -9.09
CA ARG A 267 -20.04 -0.92 -8.99
C ARG A 267 -20.31 -2.07 -8.02
N HIS A 268 -19.47 -3.10 -8.02
CA HIS A 268 -19.57 -4.19 -7.05
C HIS A 268 -19.29 -3.73 -5.62
N PHE A 269 -18.27 -2.91 -5.41
CA PHE A 269 -17.99 -2.29 -4.12
C PHE A 269 -19.19 -1.46 -3.60
N LEU A 270 -19.74 -0.59 -4.45
CA LEU A 270 -20.93 0.22 -4.12
C LEU A 270 -22.13 -0.65 -3.76
N SER A 271 -22.37 -1.74 -4.50
CA SER A 271 -23.43 -2.70 -4.20
C SER A 271 -23.22 -3.39 -2.85
N CYS A 272 -21.98 -3.73 -2.50
CA CYS A 272 -21.63 -4.28 -1.19
C CYS A 272 -21.88 -3.26 -0.07
N CYS A 273 -21.45 -2.01 -0.23
CA CYS A 273 -21.72 -0.94 0.74
C CYS A 273 -23.23 -0.72 0.96
N SER A 274 -24.02 -0.70 -0.12
CA SER A 274 -25.46 -0.53 -0.04
C SER A 274 -26.15 -1.72 0.65
N ARG A 275 -25.88 -2.95 0.21
CA ARG A 275 -26.56 -4.15 0.71
C ARG A 275 -26.15 -4.54 2.14
N MET A 276 -24.89 -4.32 2.52
CA MET A 276 -24.37 -4.80 3.80
C MET A 276 -24.36 -3.73 4.89
N LEU A 277 -24.14 -2.47 4.50
CA LEU A 277 -24.03 -1.35 5.45
C LEU A 277 -25.21 -0.39 5.37
N GLY A 278 -26.10 -0.52 4.37
CA GLY A 278 -27.21 0.40 4.15
C GLY A 278 -26.76 1.77 3.64
N VAL A 279 -25.55 1.89 3.11
CA VAL A 279 -24.98 3.17 2.65
C VAL A 279 -25.39 3.42 1.20
N SER A 280 -26.15 4.48 0.96
CA SER A 280 -26.47 4.95 -0.39
C SER A 280 -25.28 5.67 -1.03
N TYR A 281 -25.14 5.54 -2.35
CA TYR A 281 -24.19 6.31 -3.13
C TYR A 281 -24.92 7.25 -4.09
N GLN A 282 -24.27 8.35 -4.45
CA GLN A 282 -24.73 9.26 -5.48
C GLN A 282 -23.82 9.15 -6.70
N SER A 283 -24.43 9.09 -7.88
CA SER A 283 -23.73 9.24 -9.15
C SER A 283 -24.31 10.44 -9.90
N LYS A 284 -23.52 11.50 -10.06
CA LYS A 284 -23.92 12.72 -10.79
C LYS A 284 -22.78 13.18 -11.68
N ARG A 285 -23.04 13.35 -12.98
CA ARG A 285 -22.07 13.91 -13.96
C ARG A 285 -20.68 13.26 -13.91
N GLY A 286 -20.62 11.93 -13.78
CA GLY A 286 -19.35 11.18 -13.70
C GLY A 286 -18.66 11.19 -12.33
N TYR A 287 -19.18 11.94 -11.36
CA TYR A 287 -18.77 11.83 -9.96
C TYR A 287 -19.55 10.71 -9.26
N ILE A 288 -18.84 9.85 -8.55
CA ILE A 288 -19.40 8.78 -7.73
C ILE A 288 -18.91 9.01 -6.30
N GLY A 289 -19.84 9.15 -5.36
CA GLY A 289 -19.50 9.36 -3.96
C GLY A 289 -20.48 8.68 -3.02
N LEU A 290 -20.00 8.29 -1.83
CA LEU A 290 -20.82 7.80 -0.73
C LEU A 290 -20.75 8.79 0.42
N GLU A 291 -21.88 9.01 1.09
CA GLU A 291 -21.89 9.73 2.36
C GLU A 291 -21.71 8.73 3.50
N TYR A 292 -20.67 8.92 4.32
CA TYR A 292 -20.36 8.04 5.44
C TYR A 292 -19.96 8.88 6.67
N TYR A 293 -20.83 8.90 7.67
CA TYR A 293 -20.67 9.70 8.90
C TYR A 293 -20.32 11.17 8.66
N GLY A 294 -21.04 11.83 7.72
CA GLY A 294 -20.84 13.24 7.39
C GLY A 294 -19.60 13.54 6.54
N ARG A 295 -18.88 12.52 6.08
CA ARG A 295 -17.82 12.65 5.07
C ARG A 295 -18.27 12.10 3.73
N THR A 296 -17.76 12.67 2.66
CA THR A 296 -17.98 12.14 1.31
C THR A 296 -16.77 11.31 0.88
N VAL A 297 -16.98 10.01 0.69
CA VAL A 297 -15.97 9.09 0.15
C VAL A 297 -16.11 9.05 -1.36
N SER A 298 -15.11 9.55 -2.08
CA SER A 298 -15.11 9.63 -3.54
C SER A 298 -14.62 8.33 -4.15
N ILE A 299 -15.33 7.81 -5.16
CA ILE A 299 -14.93 6.62 -5.92
C ILE A 299 -14.38 7.06 -7.27
N LYS A 300 -13.21 6.54 -7.64
CA LYS A 300 -12.53 6.85 -8.91
C LYS A 300 -12.20 5.59 -9.69
N ILE A 301 -12.30 5.69 -11.01
CA ILE A 301 -11.86 4.64 -11.93
C ILE A 301 -10.52 5.09 -12.50
N LEU A 302 -9.46 4.35 -12.16
CA LEU A 302 -8.07 4.66 -12.50
C LEU A 302 -7.44 3.37 -13.07
N PRO A 303 -7.57 3.10 -14.38
CA PRO A 303 -6.89 1.98 -15.00
C PRO A 303 -5.38 2.20 -14.94
N VAL A 304 -4.64 1.22 -14.41
CA VAL A 304 -3.17 1.30 -14.35
C VAL A 304 -2.62 0.93 -15.72
N GLY A 305 -1.69 1.74 -16.20
CA GLY A 305 -1.00 1.53 -17.47
C GLY A 305 0.42 1.00 -17.30
N ILE A 306 1.16 0.97 -18.40
CA ILE A 306 2.57 0.59 -18.44
C ILE A 306 3.45 1.85 -18.58
N HIS A 307 4.65 1.82 -17.99
CA HIS A 307 5.60 2.90 -18.14
C HIS A 307 6.32 2.81 -19.51
N MET A 308 5.78 3.48 -20.53
CA MET A 308 6.31 3.43 -21.90
C MET A 308 7.78 3.89 -22.01
N GLY A 309 8.20 4.92 -21.26
CA GLY A 309 9.58 5.42 -21.30
C GLY A 309 10.61 4.36 -20.89
N GLN A 310 10.43 3.76 -19.71
CA GLN A 310 11.20 2.62 -19.23
C GLN A 310 11.19 1.46 -20.24
N LEU A 311 10.03 1.08 -20.80
CA LEU A 311 9.96 0.00 -21.77
C LEU A 311 10.83 0.28 -23.02
N CYS A 312 10.72 1.49 -23.59
CA CYS A 312 11.56 1.89 -24.72
C CYS A 312 13.05 1.88 -24.34
N SER A 313 13.41 2.38 -23.16
CA SER A 313 14.81 2.39 -22.70
C SER A 313 15.44 0.99 -22.61
N VAL A 314 14.65 -0.02 -22.25
CA VAL A 314 15.10 -1.42 -22.17
C VAL A 314 15.19 -2.06 -23.56
N LEU A 315 14.28 -1.69 -24.48
CA LEU A 315 14.30 -2.15 -25.87
C LEU A 315 15.52 -1.62 -26.64
N ASP A 316 15.97 -0.41 -26.32
CA ASP A 316 17.13 0.25 -26.96
C ASP A 316 18.48 -0.24 -26.42
N LEU A 317 18.51 -1.16 -25.44
CA LEU A 317 19.76 -1.69 -24.91
C LEU A 317 20.43 -2.63 -25.94
N PRO A 318 21.75 -2.50 -26.19
CA PRO A 318 22.47 -3.37 -27.13
C PRO A 318 22.36 -4.86 -26.79
N GLU A 319 22.29 -5.20 -25.50
CA GLU A 319 22.10 -6.57 -25.02
C GLU A 319 20.72 -7.12 -25.41
N THR A 320 19.67 -6.29 -25.32
CA THR A 320 18.30 -6.64 -25.74
C THR A 320 18.27 -6.86 -27.25
N GLU A 321 18.84 -5.96 -28.04
CA GLU A 321 18.93 -6.12 -29.50
C GLU A 321 19.65 -7.40 -29.90
N ALA A 322 20.80 -7.68 -29.28
CA ALA A 322 21.56 -8.90 -29.51
C ALA A 322 20.73 -10.15 -29.17
N LYS A 323 19.97 -10.12 -28.08
CA LYS A 323 19.11 -11.24 -27.67
C LYS A 323 17.93 -11.44 -28.62
N VAL A 324 17.34 -10.35 -29.11
CA VAL A 324 16.27 -10.40 -30.12
C VAL A 324 16.81 -11.04 -31.41
N ALA A 325 17.99 -10.65 -31.88
CA ALA A 325 18.62 -11.25 -33.06
C ALA A 325 18.91 -12.75 -32.88
N GLU A 326 19.38 -13.16 -31.70
CA GLU A 326 19.58 -14.58 -31.36
C GLU A 326 18.26 -15.37 -31.45
N LEU A 327 17.18 -14.86 -30.83
CA LEU A 327 15.88 -15.51 -30.82
C LEU A 327 15.26 -15.58 -32.24
N GLN A 328 15.40 -14.52 -33.04
CA GLN A 328 14.97 -14.49 -34.43
C GLN A 328 15.67 -15.56 -35.28
N ASN A 329 16.98 -15.73 -35.08
CA ASN A 329 17.75 -16.77 -35.77
C ASN A 329 17.34 -18.18 -35.30
N LYS A 330 17.17 -18.37 -33.99
CA LYS A 330 16.82 -19.67 -33.39
C LYS A 330 15.45 -20.18 -33.82
N TYR A 331 14.46 -19.30 -33.95
CA TYR A 331 13.08 -19.65 -34.31
C TYR A 331 12.71 -19.29 -35.75
N LYS A 332 13.71 -19.12 -36.63
CA LYS A 332 13.50 -18.79 -38.04
C LYS A 332 12.55 -19.79 -38.72
N GLY A 333 11.54 -19.25 -39.40
CA GLY A 333 10.51 -20.03 -40.10
C GLY A 333 9.43 -20.66 -39.19
N ARG A 334 9.40 -20.31 -37.90
CA ARG A 334 8.37 -20.75 -36.95
C ARG A 334 7.59 -19.54 -36.41
N THR A 335 6.33 -19.77 -36.02
CA THR A 335 5.56 -18.80 -35.23
C THR A 335 5.82 -19.06 -33.75
N VAL A 336 6.22 -18.02 -33.00
CA VAL A 336 6.47 -18.11 -31.56
C VAL A 336 5.28 -17.51 -30.81
N LEU A 337 4.67 -18.30 -29.92
CA LEU A 337 3.65 -17.85 -29.00
C LEU A 337 4.27 -17.79 -27.60
N LEU A 338 4.21 -16.62 -26.97
CA LEU A 338 4.79 -16.38 -25.64
C LEU A 338 3.67 -15.97 -24.67
N GLY A 339 3.58 -16.68 -23.55
CA GLY A 339 2.81 -16.27 -22.38
C GLY A 339 3.77 -16.03 -21.22
N VAL A 340 3.69 -14.86 -20.61
CA VAL A 340 4.49 -14.50 -19.42
C VAL A 340 3.51 -14.21 -18.30
N ASP A 341 3.54 -15.04 -17.27
CA ASP A 341 2.63 -14.95 -16.14
C ASP A 341 3.38 -15.32 -14.86
N VAL A 342 2.98 -14.71 -13.75
CA VAL A 342 3.44 -15.14 -12.43
C VAL A 342 2.76 -16.47 -12.11
N HIS A 343 3.54 -17.48 -11.75
CA HIS A 343 3.01 -18.80 -11.39
C HIS A 343 2.01 -18.67 -10.24
N GLY A 344 0.73 -18.95 -10.52
CA GLY A 344 -0.35 -18.80 -9.56
C GLY A 344 -1.61 -19.53 -9.99
N TYR A 345 -2.56 -19.70 -9.07
CA TYR A 345 -3.79 -20.47 -9.27
C TYR A 345 -4.65 -20.02 -10.47
N PHE A 346 -4.48 -18.79 -10.96
CA PHE A 346 -5.17 -18.26 -12.15
C PHE A 346 -4.75 -18.93 -13.45
N GLN A 347 -3.54 -19.51 -13.49
CA GLN A 347 -3.03 -20.15 -14.68
C GLN A 347 -3.40 -21.64 -14.69
N ARG A 348 -4.66 -21.92 -15.05
CA ARG A 348 -5.02 -23.24 -15.53
C ARG A 348 -4.48 -23.36 -16.97
N ASN A 349 -3.18 -23.59 -17.11
CA ASN A 349 -2.55 -24.04 -18.37
C ASN A 349 -3.00 -25.48 -18.69
N LYS A 350 -4.31 -25.66 -18.91
CA LYS A 350 -4.92 -26.86 -19.49
C LYS A 350 -5.68 -26.45 -20.74
N LEU A 351 -4.98 -25.82 -21.68
CA LEU A 351 -5.29 -25.98 -23.09
C LEU A 351 -4.17 -26.84 -23.65
N GLU A 352 -4.28 -28.15 -23.38
CA GLU A 352 -3.62 -29.13 -24.24
C GLU A 352 -4.23 -28.94 -25.62
N ALA A 353 -3.48 -28.31 -26.51
CA ALA A 353 -3.73 -28.41 -27.94
C ALA A 353 -3.51 -29.88 -28.33
N SER A 354 -4.53 -30.70 -28.09
CA SER A 354 -4.69 -31.98 -28.77
C SER A 354 -4.99 -31.64 -30.22
N GLY A 355 -3.96 -31.83 -31.05
CA GLY A 355 -4.08 -31.64 -32.49
C GLY A 355 -5.22 -32.48 -33.07
N LEU A 356 -5.93 -31.88 -34.03
CA LEU A 356 -6.58 -32.60 -35.11
C LEU A 356 -5.61 -32.64 -36.30
#